data_AF-A0A813M4H8-F1
#
_entry.id   AF-A0A813M4H8-F1
#
_cell.length_a   1.000
_cell.length_b   1.000
_cell.length_c   1.000
_cell.angle_alpha   90.00
_cell.angle_beta   90.00
_cell.angle_gamma   90.00
#
_symmetry.space_group_name_H-M   'P 1'
#
loop_
_entity.id
_entity.type
_entity.pdbx_description
1 polymer ?
#
loop_
_entity_poly.entity_id
_entity_poly.type
_entity_poly.pdbx_seq_one_letter_code
_entity_poly.pdbx_strand_id
1 'polypeptide(L)'
;MSFASGPAPAAVAITDLKATLAEHEAHSAVAELIQDFLGTSDGSALSAAELSAELLASALADPLVDALGVDALKLEGSTQLAPSCNSDFPTNPTCNYPKFPDHSVPFGPAPAPNPPIASDCICGSPWVADTAARMMADLPAPAKMFAKDAFHDVADVHPFHLPHIFNDCPEGPDAKCVLNSTSLTMPVVKAGDLWPSALASRPLSAFELRSKLKSKEAYWSKAGVAGAGGSLDQNMSLCADINRAALQWAVEHAETGVAKRFAAKGEPLVIVDDQKATIGATGPEWIKDELVFSRVADSTSPTGTRVEVQSWMFVVGNANDGNVPWFLPAGMHYCNSVAVVSCFTWSLLVRCLCCCYCRHAFLQHCCNWC
;
A
#
# COMPACT_ATOMS: atom_id res chain seq x y z
N MET A 1 8.96 16.40 31.71
CA MET A 1 8.50 15.04 32.07
C MET A 1 8.55 14.20 30.80
N SER A 2 9.49 13.28 30.67
CA SER A 2 9.35 12.20 29.68
C SER A 2 8.17 11.34 30.15
N PHE A 3 7.10 11.24 29.37
CA PHE A 3 5.92 10.46 29.77
C PHE A 3 6.20 8.95 29.84
N ALA A 4 7.40 8.51 29.43
CA ALA A 4 7.97 7.20 29.77
C ALA A 4 9.32 7.43 30.47
N SER A 5 9.29 7.70 31.77
CA SER A 5 10.50 7.74 32.59
C SER A 5 10.81 6.33 33.11
N GLY A 6 11.64 5.60 32.38
CA GLY A 6 12.20 4.30 32.77
C GLY A 6 13.29 3.86 31.80
N PRO A 7 14.30 3.10 32.24
CA PRO A 7 15.24 2.49 31.31
C PRO A 7 14.48 1.53 30.38
N ALA A 8 14.61 1.73 29.07
CA ALA A 8 14.03 0.83 28.09
C ALA A 8 14.50 -0.62 28.35
N PRO A 9 13.66 -1.64 28.13
CA PRO A 9 14.06 -3.03 28.19
C PRO A 9 15.34 -3.25 27.39
N ALA A 10 16.26 -4.08 27.89
CA ALA A 10 17.60 -4.20 27.33
C ALA A 10 17.62 -4.49 25.82
N ALA A 11 16.66 -5.27 25.31
CA ALA A 11 16.50 -5.52 23.88
C ALA A 11 16.19 -4.22 23.10
N VAL A 12 15.25 -3.42 23.58
CA VAL A 12 14.87 -2.12 23.00
C VAL A 12 16.04 -1.15 23.10
N ALA A 13 16.71 -1.05 24.25
CA ALA A 13 17.84 -0.14 24.43
C ALA A 13 19.02 -0.40 23.45
N ILE A 14 19.17 -1.64 22.97
CA ILE A 14 20.24 -2.05 22.05
C ILE A 14 19.84 -1.80 20.59
N THR A 15 18.60 -2.08 20.22
CA THR A 15 18.14 -2.00 18.83
C THR A 15 17.47 -0.68 18.48
N ASP A 16 17.07 0.10 19.49
CA ASP A 16 16.36 1.35 19.28
C ASP A 16 17.28 2.48 18.84
N LEU A 17 16.72 3.32 18.00
CA LEU A 17 17.46 4.30 17.26
C LEU A 17 17.55 5.58 18.08
N LYS A 18 18.74 5.78 18.64
CA LYS A 18 19.04 6.94 19.47
C LYS A 18 18.70 8.25 18.77
N ALA A 19 18.19 9.15 19.60
CA ALA A 19 18.81 10.44 19.82
C ALA A 19 19.50 11.13 18.64
N THR A 20 18.88 11.97 17.80
CA THR A 20 19.66 12.96 17.02
C THR A 20 19.99 14.17 17.88
N LEU A 21 19.01 14.67 18.64
CA LEU A 21 19.19 15.67 19.68
C LEU A 21 19.39 14.99 21.02
N ALA A 22 20.42 15.38 21.78
CA ALA A 22 20.59 14.88 23.13
C ALA A 22 19.36 15.23 23.99
N GLU A 23 19.06 14.40 24.99
CA GLU A 23 17.88 14.61 25.85
C GLU A 23 17.84 16.01 26.46
N HIS A 24 18.99 16.54 26.89
CA HIS A 24 19.08 17.90 27.41
C HIS A 24 18.85 18.98 26.34
N GLU A 25 19.26 18.78 25.08
CA GLU A 25 19.01 19.71 23.98
C GLU A 25 17.52 19.70 23.62
N ALA A 26 16.90 18.52 23.60
CA ALA A 26 15.46 18.39 23.42
C ALA A 26 14.71 19.02 24.60
N HIS A 27 15.16 18.81 25.84
CA HIS A 27 14.61 19.47 27.01
C HIS A 27 14.83 20.98 27.01
N SER A 28 15.97 21.47 26.51
CA SER A 28 16.22 22.91 26.36
C SER A 28 15.33 23.51 25.29
N ALA A 29 15.17 22.86 24.14
CA ALA A 29 14.25 23.31 23.09
C ALA A 29 12.79 23.31 23.58
N VAL A 30 12.39 22.26 24.32
CA VAL A 30 11.07 22.17 24.95
C VAL A 30 10.93 23.21 26.07
N ALA A 31 11.96 23.44 26.88
CA ALA A 31 11.94 24.42 27.96
C ALA A 31 11.92 25.85 27.43
N GLU A 32 12.60 26.14 26.32
CA GLU A 32 12.55 27.41 25.59
C GLU A 32 11.14 27.62 25.03
N LEU A 33 10.53 26.58 24.43
CA LEU A 33 9.12 26.56 24.03
C LEU A 33 8.17 26.83 25.22
N ILE A 34 8.40 26.17 26.36
CA ILE A 34 7.60 26.35 27.58
C ILE A 34 7.86 27.74 28.18
N GLN A 35 9.07 28.28 28.08
CA GLN A 35 9.42 29.59 28.59
C GLN A 35 8.80 30.69 27.74
N ASP A 36 8.81 30.54 26.41
CA ASP A 36 8.06 31.39 25.48
C ASP A 36 6.55 31.29 25.75
N PHE A 37 6.05 30.09 26.06
CA PHE A 37 4.67 29.86 26.46
C PHE A 37 4.31 30.58 27.77
N LEU A 38 5.11 30.42 28.82
CA LEU A 38 4.85 30.97 30.16
C LEU A 38 5.20 32.47 30.27
N GLY A 39 6.08 32.97 29.42
CA GLY A 39 6.47 34.38 29.34
C GLY A 39 5.35 35.30 28.83
N THR A 40 4.30 34.73 28.24
CA THR A 40 3.07 35.44 27.89
C THR A 40 2.12 35.47 29.10
N SER A 41 2.37 36.40 30.04
CA SER A 41 1.76 36.44 31.38
C SER A 41 0.28 36.91 31.45
N ASP A 42 -0.45 36.96 30.34
CA ASP A 42 -1.90 37.22 30.35
C ASP A 42 -2.65 35.90 30.16
N GLY A 43 -3.64 35.61 31.00
CA GLY A 43 -4.40 34.35 31.00
C GLY A 43 -5.19 34.04 29.72
N SER A 44 -5.18 34.93 28.72
CA SER A 44 -5.64 34.68 27.35
C SER A 44 -4.58 33.98 26.47
N ALA A 45 -3.31 34.01 26.87
CA ALA A 45 -2.17 33.54 26.09
C ALA A 45 -1.81 32.05 26.29
N LEU A 46 -2.31 31.40 27.35
CA LEU A 46 -2.24 29.93 27.47
C LEU A 46 -2.86 29.24 26.25
N SER A 47 -3.97 29.78 25.72
CA SER A 47 -4.58 29.29 24.48
C SER A 47 -3.73 29.58 23.23
N ALA A 48 -3.03 30.72 23.18
CA ALA A 48 -2.19 31.12 22.06
C ALA A 48 -0.86 30.37 22.02
N ALA A 49 -0.36 29.97 23.19
CA ALA A 49 0.87 29.23 23.34
C ALA A 49 0.64 27.72 23.23
N GLU A 50 -0.52 27.18 23.65
CA GLU A 50 -0.97 25.83 23.26
C GLU A 50 -1.18 25.78 21.75
N LEU A 51 -1.81 26.79 21.17
CA LEU A 51 -1.95 26.93 19.72
C LEU A 51 -0.60 27.09 19.01
N SER A 52 0.39 27.79 19.60
CA SER A 52 1.74 27.90 19.01
C SER A 52 2.53 26.61 19.11
N ALA A 53 2.49 25.91 20.25
CA ALA A 53 3.12 24.60 20.39
C ALA A 53 2.45 23.54 19.49
N GLU A 54 1.13 23.62 19.35
CA GLU A 54 0.35 22.83 18.39
C GLU A 54 0.70 23.20 16.95
N LEU A 55 0.74 24.49 16.58
CA LEU A 55 1.18 24.98 15.27
C LEU A 55 2.62 24.62 14.97
N LEU A 56 3.50 24.53 15.96
CA LEU A 56 4.91 24.17 15.76
C LEU A 56 5.09 22.65 15.66
N ALA A 57 4.39 21.87 16.49
CA ALA A 57 4.33 20.42 16.37
C ALA A 57 3.69 20.01 15.04
N SER A 58 2.64 20.71 14.62
CA SER A 58 2.08 20.64 13.27
C SER A 58 3.11 21.12 12.23
N ALA A 59 3.74 22.27 12.37
CA ALA A 59 4.75 22.72 11.39
C ALA A 59 5.95 21.77 11.26
N LEU A 60 6.26 20.97 12.29
CA LEU A 60 7.32 19.96 12.29
C LEU A 60 6.84 18.58 11.80
N ALA A 61 5.58 18.21 12.04
CA ALA A 61 4.99 16.94 11.63
C ALA A 61 4.27 17.03 10.26
N ASP A 62 3.52 18.10 10.02
CA ASP A 62 2.62 18.30 8.88
C ASP A 62 3.34 18.26 7.52
N PRO A 63 4.47 18.93 7.25
CA PRO A 63 5.00 18.97 5.90
C PRO A 63 5.56 17.61 5.45
N LEU A 64 5.98 16.77 6.41
CA LEU A 64 6.78 15.58 6.15
C LEU A 64 6.01 14.28 6.43
N VAL A 65 5.15 14.26 7.44
CA VAL A 65 4.31 13.10 7.78
C VAL A 65 2.94 13.24 7.14
N ASP A 66 2.36 14.45 7.08
CA ASP A 66 1.07 14.61 6.42
C ASP A 66 1.23 14.59 4.90
N ALA A 67 2.12 15.35 4.26
CA ALA A 67 2.20 15.28 2.79
C ALA A 67 2.65 13.90 2.28
N LEU A 68 3.76 13.35 2.81
CA LEU A 68 4.33 12.09 2.31
C LEU A 68 3.52 10.87 2.79
N GLY A 69 3.08 10.88 4.05
CA GLY A 69 2.21 9.84 4.59
C GLY A 69 0.84 9.83 3.91
N VAL A 70 0.24 11.01 3.68
CA VAL A 70 -1.02 11.11 2.93
C VAL A 70 -0.82 10.69 1.48
N ASP A 71 0.29 11.02 0.82
CA ASP A 71 0.53 10.58 -0.55
C ASP A 71 0.68 9.06 -0.64
N ALA A 72 1.37 8.44 0.31
CA ALA A 72 1.42 6.99 0.43
C ALA A 72 0.02 6.39 0.71
N LEU A 73 -0.78 7.01 1.59
CA LEU A 73 -2.16 6.59 1.88
C LEU A 73 -3.06 6.73 0.64
N LYS A 74 -2.87 7.79 -0.16
CA LYS A 74 -3.57 7.97 -1.44
C LYS A 74 -3.19 6.89 -2.44
N LEU A 75 -1.91 6.52 -2.52
CA LEU A 75 -1.42 5.48 -3.43
C LEU A 75 -2.00 4.09 -3.11
N GLU A 76 -2.12 3.72 -1.83
CA GLU A 76 -2.81 2.47 -1.48
C GLU A 76 -4.34 2.58 -1.57
N GLY A 77 -4.90 3.80 -1.64
CA GLY A 77 -6.32 4.09 -1.60
C GLY A 77 -6.95 3.84 -0.22
N SER A 78 -6.27 4.29 0.83
CA SER A 78 -6.63 4.03 2.22
C SER A 78 -8.04 4.52 2.58
N THR A 79 -8.82 3.64 3.21
CA THR A 79 -10.17 3.99 3.70
C THR A 79 -10.18 4.98 4.86
N GLN A 80 -8.99 5.33 5.38
CA GLN A 80 -8.82 6.36 6.40
C GLN A 80 -8.93 7.78 5.80
N LEU A 81 -8.69 7.93 4.49
CA LEU A 81 -8.83 9.21 3.80
C LEU A 81 -10.27 9.47 3.34
N ALA A 82 -10.93 8.42 2.83
CA ALA A 82 -12.32 8.44 2.37
C ALA A 82 -12.84 6.99 2.25
N PRO A 83 -14.16 6.74 2.32
CA PRO A 83 -14.70 5.39 2.12
C PRO A 83 -14.36 4.85 0.73
N SER A 84 -14.21 3.53 0.58
CA SER A 84 -14.03 2.90 -0.73
C SER A 84 -15.34 2.86 -1.51
N CYS A 85 -15.27 3.10 -2.82
CA CYS A 85 -16.38 2.83 -3.72
C CYS A 85 -16.51 1.32 -3.90
N ASN A 86 -17.64 0.72 -3.53
CA ASN A 86 -17.89 -0.67 -3.93
C ASN A 86 -18.13 -0.71 -5.46
N SER A 87 -17.25 -1.38 -6.20
CA SER A 87 -17.29 -1.48 -7.66
C SER A 87 -18.29 -2.51 -8.22
N ASP A 88 -19.01 -3.25 -7.37
CA ASP A 88 -20.03 -4.22 -7.80
C ASP A 88 -21.10 -3.63 -8.70
N PHE A 89 -21.21 -2.30 -8.66
CA PHE A 89 -22.05 -1.56 -9.55
C PHE A 89 -21.19 -0.81 -10.59
N PRO A 90 -21.29 -1.17 -11.88
CA PRO A 90 -20.48 -0.57 -12.95
C PRO A 90 -20.76 0.93 -13.22
N THR A 91 -21.45 1.64 -12.34
CA THR A 91 -21.92 3.00 -12.62
C THR A 91 -21.75 3.96 -11.45
N ASN A 92 -20.76 3.77 -10.56
CA ASN A 92 -20.31 4.95 -9.81
C ASN A 92 -19.81 5.99 -10.83
N PRO A 93 -20.54 7.12 -11.02
CA PRO A 93 -20.20 8.10 -12.05
C PRO A 93 -18.86 8.79 -11.78
N THR A 94 -18.37 8.77 -10.54
CA THR A 94 -17.05 9.29 -10.18
C THR A 94 -15.93 8.39 -10.73
N CYS A 95 -16.04 7.07 -10.51
CA CYS A 95 -14.98 6.14 -10.89
C CYS A 95 -14.92 5.86 -12.39
N ASN A 96 -16.07 5.99 -13.07
CA ASN A 96 -16.20 5.68 -14.49
C ASN A 96 -15.60 4.30 -14.82
N TYR A 97 -15.75 3.34 -13.89
CA TYR A 97 -15.26 1.98 -14.10
C TYR A 97 -16.02 1.39 -15.30
N PRO A 98 -15.35 0.75 -16.27
CA PRO A 98 -16.03 0.28 -17.46
C PRO A 98 -17.17 -0.66 -17.08
N LYS A 99 -18.32 -0.47 -17.73
CA LYS A 99 -19.44 -1.39 -17.55
C LYS A 99 -19.01 -2.76 -18.05
N PHE A 100 -18.98 -3.74 -17.13
CA PHE A 100 -18.84 -5.14 -17.53
C PHE A 100 -19.94 -5.46 -18.56
N PRO A 101 -19.63 -6.13 -19.68
CA PRO A 101 -20.62 -6.51 -20.67
C PRO A 101 -21.78 -7.22 -20.00
N ASP A 102 -23.00 -7.01 -20.51
CA ASP A 102 -24.22 -7.61 -19.95
C ASP A 102 -24.20 -9.17 -19.95
N HIS A 103 -23.19 -9.77 -20.58
CA HIS A 103 -22.92 -11.21 -20.63
C HIS A 103 -21.91 -11.73 -19.59
N SER A 104 -21.41 -10.88 -18.69
CA SER A 104 -20.38 -11.22 -17.70
C SER A 104 -20.88 -12.02 -16.49
N VAL A 105 -22.17 -12.35 -16.41
CA VAL A 105 -22.73 -13.19 -15.34
C VAL A 105 -23.98 -13.92 -15.84
N PRO A 106 -24.15 -15.23 -15.56
CA PRO A 106 -25.38 -15.96 -15.87
C PRO A 106 -26.63 -15.43 -15.13
N PHE A 107 -26.46 -14.56 -14.12
CA PHE A 107 -27.53 -14.01 -13.27
C PHE A 107 -27.81 -12.52 -13.47
N GLY A 108 -27.17 -11.87 -14.45
CA GLY A 108 -27.33 -10.44 -14.72
C GLY A 108 -26.58 -9.52 -13.74
N PRO A 109 -26.49 -8.20 -14.02
CA PRO A 109 -25.75 -7.26 -13.19
C PRO A 109 -26.33 -7.17 -11.77
N ALA A 110 -25.47 -6.91 -10.79
CA ALA A 110 -25.93 -6.60 -9.44
C ALA A 110 -26.87 -5.37 -9.47
N PRO A 111 -27.94 -5.36 -8.64
CA PRO A 111 -28.82 -4.21 -8.54
C PRO A 111 -28.04 -2.98 -8.08
N ALA A 112 -28.52 -1.80 -8.45
CA ALA A 112 -27.94 -0.54 -7.96
C ALA A 112 -27.93 -0.52 -6.43
N PRO A 113 -26.83 -0.10 -5.80
CA PRO A 113 -26.77 0.04 -4.35
C PRO A 113 -27.82 1.06 -3.91
N ASN A 114 -28.52 0.74 -2.82
CA ASN A 114 -29.48 1.63 -2.18
C ASN A 114 -29.13 1.73 -0.68
N PRO A 115 -28.66 2.90 -0.20
CA PRO A 115 -28.54 4.18 -0.92
C PRO A 115 -27.43 4.19 -1.99
N PRO A 116 -27.45 5.14 -2.95
CA PRO A 116 -26.40 5.30 -3.96
C PRO A 116 -25.02 5.49 -3.32
N ILE A 117 -23.96 5.00 -4.00
CA ILE A 117 -22.59 5.18 -3.55
C ILE A 117 -22.25 6.68 -3.53
N ALA A 118 -21.54 7.12 -2.49
CA ALA A 118 -21.10 8.49 -2.35
C ALA A 118 -20.19 8.92 -3.52
N SER A 119 -20.30 10.16 -3.96
CA SER A 119 -19.51 10.66 -5.10
C SER A 119 -18.05 10.95 -4.74
N ASP A 120 -17.72 11.01 -3.46
CA ASP A 120 -16.42 11.35 -2.87
C ASP A 120 -15.63 10.13 -2.34
N CYS A 121 -16.01 8.93 -2.75
CA CYS A 121 -15.32 7.69 -2.36
C CYS A 121 -14.06 7.41 -3.20
N ILE A 122 -13.20 6.53 -2.69
CA ILE A 122 -11.97 6.08 -3.36
C ILE A 122 -12.27 4.88 -4.25
N CYS A 123 -11.96 5.00 -5.54
CA CYS A 123 -12.35 4.01 -6.55
C CYS A 123 -11.54 2.71 -6.52
N GLY A 124 -10.28 2.77 -6.12
CA GLY A 124 -9.33 1.66 -6.12
C GLY A 124 -7.97 2.17 -5.64
N SER A 125 -6.93 1.34 -5.75
CA SER A 125 -5.55 1.72 -5.44
C SER A 125 -4.87 2.33 -6.67
N PRO A 126 -4.48 3.62 -6.65
CA PRO A 126 -3.65 4.22 -7.68
C PRO A 126 -2.31 3.49 -7.86
N TRP A 127 -1.72 2.98 -6.77
CA TRP A 127 -0.51 2.16 -6.85
C TRP A 127 -0.71 0.95 -7.75
N VAL A 128 -1.80 0.21 -7.55
CA VAL A 128 -2.12 -0.97 -8.36
C VAL A 128 -2.44 -0.58 -9.81
N ALA A 129 -3.29 0.45 -10.02
CA ALA A 129 -3.70 0.90 -11.34
C ALA A 129 -2.52 1.43 -12.18
N ASP A 130 -1.70 2.31 -11.61
CA ASP A 130 -0.73 3.08 -12.38
C ASP A 130 0.67 2.45 -12.38
N THR A 131 1.03 1.73 -11.31
CA THR A 131 2.36 1.14 -11.14
C THR A 131 2.32 -0.36 -11.34
N ALA A 132 1.58 -1.10 -10.51
CA ALA A 132 1.59 -2.56 -10.56
C ALA A 132 1.10 -3.10 -11.90
N ALA A 133 -0.03 -2.60 -12.41
CA ALA A 133 -0.58 -3.05 -13.69
C ALA A 133 0.33 -2.67 -14.87
N ARG A 134 1.03 -1.53 -14.80
CA ARG A 134 2.01 -1.12 -15.82
C ARG A 134 3.24 -2.03 -15.82
N MET A 135 3.78 -2.34 -14.65
CA MET A 135 4.90 -3.27 -14.49
C MET A 135 4.53 -4.69 -14.92
N MET A 136 3.29 -5.10 -14.67
CA MET A 136 2.78 -6.38 -15.14
C MET A 136 2.66 -6.42 -16.67
N ALA A 137 2.12 -5.36 -17.28
CA ALA A 137 1.97 -5.28 -18.73
C ALA A 137 3.32 -5.25 -19.46
N ASP A 138 4.29 -4.48 -18.96
CA ASP A 138 5.66 -4.38 -19.48
C ASP A 138 5.71 -4.30 -21.01
N LEU A 139 4.86 -3.43 -21.58
CA LEU A 139 4.70 -3.33 -23.02
C LEU A 139 5.90 -2.62 -23.64
N PRO A 140 6.47 -3.16 -24.74
CA PRO A 140 7.49 -2.45 -25.49
C PRO A 140 6.90 -1.17 -26.12
N ALA A 141 7.70 -0.11 -26.17
CA ALA A 141 7.32 1.11 -26.86
C ALA A 141 7.09 0.84 -28.37
N PRO A 142 6.16 1.56 -29.02
CA PRO A 142 5.35 2.68 -28.50
C PRO A 142 4.04 2.31 -27.80
N ALA A 143 3.70 1.01 -27.68
CA ALA A 143 2.48 0.58 -26.99
C ALA A 143 2.48 0.99 -25.52
N LYS A 144 1.29 1.31 -25.00
CA LYS A 144 1.06 1.69 -23.60
C LYS A 144 -0.16 0.97 -23.07
N MET A 145 -0.31 1.00 -21.76
CA MET A 145 -1.51 0.55 -21.07
C MET A 145 -2.06 1.66 -20.18
N PHE A 146 -3.36 1.60 -19.96
CA PHE A 146 -4.09 2.37 -18.96
C PHE A 146 -4.96 1.39 -18.19
N ALA A 147 -4.94 1.45 -16.86
CA ALA A 147 -5.78 0.62 -16.02
C ALA A 147 -6.64 1.47 -15.09
N LYS A 148 -7.84 0.96 -14.80
CA LYS A 148 -8.67 1.41 -13.68
C LYS A 148 -8.74 0.32 -12.64
N ASP A 149 -8.44 0.66 -11.40
CA ASP A 149 -8.59 -0.26 -10.28
C ASP A 149 -9.94 -0.11 -9.59
N ALA A 150 -10.34 -1.16 -8.90
CA ALA A 150 -11.57 -1.26 -8.14
C ALA A 150 -11.31 -1.92 -6.78
N PHE A 151 -11.87 -1.37 -5.70
CA PHE A 151 -11.85 -2.04 -4.40
C PHE A 151 -12.99 -3.03 -4.25
N HIS A 152 -12.65 -4.30 -4.02
CA HIS A 152 -13.61 -5.36 -3.80
C HIS A 152 -12.95 -6.62 -3.20
N ASP A 153 -13.74 -7.51 -2.59
CA ASP A 153 -13.26 -8.78 -2.06
C ASP A 153 -12.82 -9.70 -3.21
N VAL A 154 -11.53 -10.08 -3.23
CA VAL A 154 -11.00 -10.94 -4.28
C VAL A 154 -11.63 -12.35 -4.29
N ALA A 155 -12.25 -12.77 -3.20
CA ALA A 155 -12.95 -14.06 -3.07
C ALA A 155 -14.39 -14.03 -3.58
N ASP A 156 -15.00 -12.85 -3.71
CA ASP A 156 -16.39 -12.75 -4.16
C ASP A 156 -16.50 -13.09 -5.66
N VAL A 157 -17.63 -13.65 -6.01
CA VAL A 157 -17.97 -14.17 -7.33
C VAL A 157 -19.30 -13.58 -7.85
N HIS A 158 -19.96 -12.69 -7.11
CA HIS A 158 -21.23 -12.05 -7.50
C HIS A 158 -21.28 -10.54 -7.22
N PRO A 159 -21.13 -9.68 -8.25
CA PRO A 159 -20.88 -10.02 -9.65
C PRO A 159 -19.47 -10.59 -9.85
N PHE A 160 -19.28 -11.36 -10.91
CA PHE A 160 -17.95 -11.86 -11.25
C PHE A 160 -17.10 -10.72 -11.81
N HIS A 161 -16.19 -10.19 -10.99
CA HIS A 161 -15.37 -9.02 -11.32
C HIS A 161 -13.94 -9.48 -11.61
N LEU A 162 -13.67 -9.76 -12.89
CA LEU A 162 -12.32 -10.05 -13.35
C LEU A 162 -11.70 -8.83 -14.03
N PRO A 163 -10.38 -8.66 -13.94
CA PRO A 163 -9.63 -7.76 -14.82
C PRO A 163 -9.90 -8.08 -16.28
N HIS A 164 -10.11 -7.06 -17.12
CA HIS A 164 -10.24 -7.23 -18.57
C HIS A 164 -9.37 -6.23 -19.32
N ILE A 165 -9.03 -6.58 -20.57
CA ILE A 165 -8.50 -5.63 -21.55
C ILE A 165 -9.65 -5.35 -22.52
N PHE A 166 -10.02 -4.08 -22.68
CA PHE A 166 -11.25 -3.64 -23.34
C PHE A 166 -11.08 -3.36 -24.83
N ASN A 167 -9.85 -3.32 -25.32
CA ASN A 167 -9.54 -3.07 -26.71
C ASN A 167 -8.27 -3.81 -27.13
N ASP A 168 -8.09 -3.94 -28.44
CA ASP A 168 -6.91 -4.53 -29.06
C ASP A 168 -6.10 -3.42 -29.74
N CYS A 169 -4.83 -3.67 -30.05
CA CYS A 169 -4.01 -2.78 -30.88
C CYS A 169 -4.07 -3.23 -32.35
N PRO A 170 -4.81 -2.54 -33.22
CA PRO A 170 -5.14 -3.03 -34.57
C PRO A 170 -3.96 -3.08 -35.53
N GLU A 171 -2.89 -2.33 -35.26
CA GLU A 171 -1.73 -2.16 -36.14
C GLU A 171 -0.47 -2.83 -35.58
N GLY A 172 -0.60 -3.65 -34.54
CA GLY A 172 0.53 -4.32 -33.89
C GLY A 172 1.34 -3.42 -32.93
N PRO A 173 2.52 -3.87 -32.46
CA PRO A 173 3.22 -3.27 -31.34
C PRO A 173 3.91 -1.94 -31.70
N ASP A 174 4.19 -1.72 -32.99
CA ASP A 174 4.81 -0.49 -33.51
C ASP A 174 3.83 0.69 -33.61
N ALA A 175 2.54 0.44 -33.37
CA ALA A 175 1.52 1.47 -33.37
C ALA A 175 1.40 2.16 -32.01
N LYS A 176 1.17 3.48 -32.02
CA LYS A 176 0.85 4.24 -30.81
C LYS A 176 -0.55 3.84 -30.32
N CYS A 177 -0.61 2.76 -29.55
CA CYS A 177 -1.83 2.20 -28.99
C CYS A 177 -1.82 2.28 -27.47
N VAL A 178 -3.00 2.50 -26.88
CA VAL A 178 -3.21 2.40 -25.44
C VAL A 178 -4.22 1.29 -25.18
N LEU A 179 -3.77 0.22 -24.52
CA LEU A 179 -4.65 -0.84 -24.04
C LEU A 179 -5.34 -0.39 -22.76
N ASN A 180 -6.67 -0.27 -22.80
CA ASN A 180 -7.48 0.02 -21.62
C ASN A 180 -7.77 -1.28 -20.89
N SER A 181 -7.57 -1.28 -19.59
CA SER A 181 -7.76 -2.45 -18.77
C SER A 181 -8.38 -2.10 -17.42
N THR A 182 -8.76 -3.12 -16.68
CA THR A 182 -9.16 -2.99 -15.29
C THR A 182 -8.31 -3.89 -14.41
N SER A 183 -8.21 -3.53 -13.13
CA SER A 183 -7.71 -4.39 -12.06
C SER A 183 -8.73 -4.43 -10.92
N LEU A 184 -8.48 -5.33 -9.97
CA LEU A 184 -9.21 -5.40 -8.71
C LEU A 184 -8.22 -5.49 -7.56
N THR A 185 -8.49 -4.79 -6.47
CA THR A 185 -7.71 -4.85 -5.24
C THR A 185 -8.59 -5.09 -4.02
N MET A 186 -8.15 -5.97 -3.13
CA MET A 186 -8.66 -6.09 -1.77
C MET A 186 -7.58 -5.62 -0.80
N PRO A 187 -7.77 -4.46 -0.13
CA PRO A 187 -6.90 -4.07 0.96
C PRO A 187 -7.18 -4.93 2.18
N VAL A 188 -6.16 -5.64 2.66
CA VAL A 188 -6.24 -6.43 3.88
C VAL A 188 -5.74 -5.57 5.02
N VAL A 189 -6.68 -5.08 5.83
CA VAL A 189 -6.39 -4.21 6.97
C VAL A 189 -6.40 -5.07 8.23
N LYS A 190 -5.22 -5.43 8.73
CA LYS A 190 -5.06 -6.19 9.97
C LYS A 190 -3.83 -5.74 10.75
N ALA A 191 -3.88 -5.99 12.06
CA ALA A 191 -2.70 -5.94 12.90
C ALA A 191 -1.84 -7.20 12.68
N GLY A 192 -0.53 -7.07 12.84
CA GLY A 192 0.38 -8.22 12.80
C GLY A 192 1.54 -8.03 13.78
N ASP A 193 2.36 -9.07 13.96
CA ASP A 193 3.48 -9.02 14.90
C ASP A 193 4.50 -7.92 14.57
N LEU A 194 4.66 -7.61 13.28
CA LEU A 194 5.54 -6.52 12.80
C LEU A 194 4.87 -5.14 12.76
N TRP A 195 3.54 -5.11 12.73
CA TRP A 195 2.73 -3.88 12.80
C TRP A 195 1.71 -4.04 13.92
N PRO A 196 2.17 -4.00 15.19
CA PRO A 196 1.27 -4.11 16.32
C PRO A 196 0.30 -2.92 16.26
N SER A 197 -0.98 -3.19 16.02
CA SER A 197 -1.99 -2.15 16.21
C SER A 197 -2.08 -1.91 17.71
N ALA A 198 -1.68 -0.73 18.16
CA ALA A 198 -2.03 -0.29 19.51
C ALA A 198 -3.56 -0.12 19.57
N LEU A 199 -4.26 -1.15 20.08
CA LEU A 199 -5.68 -1.18 20.46
C LEU A 199 -6.72 -1.23 19.31
N ALA A 200 -7.99 -1.35 19.72
CA ALA A 200 -9.24 -1.64 19.00
C ALA A 200 -9.61 -0.75 17.79
N SER A 201 -8.70 0.11 17.32
CA SER A 201 -8.86 0.93 16.12
C SER A 201 -8.33 0.20 14.88
N ARG A 202 -8.97 0.41 13.73
CA ARG A 202 -8.53 -0.16 12.45
C ARG A 202 -7.12 0.37 12.14
N PRO A 203 -6.18 -0.48 11.70
CA PRO A 203 -4.87 -0.05 11.22
C PRO A 203 -4.95 1.14 10.24
N LEU A 204 -3.99 2.06 10.32
CA LEU A 204 -3.91 3.24 9.45
C LEU A 204 -3.69 2.83 7.98
N SER A 205 -2.95 1.74 7.76
CA SER A 205 -2.62 1.23 6.43
C SER A 205 -3.08 -0.20 6.24
N ALA A 206 -3.19 -0.58 4.97
CA ALA A 206 -3.30 -1.98 4.62
C ALA A 206 -2.00 -2.73 4.99
N PHE A 207 -2.15 -3.95 5.52
CA PHE A 207 -1.05 -4.88 5.70
C PHE A 207 -0.57 -5.38 4.33
N GLU A 208 -1.51 -5.73 3.46
CA GLU A 208 -1.27 -6.13 2.07
C GLU A 208 -2.40 -5.66 1.16
N LEU A 209 -2.10 -5.55 -0.13
CA LEU A 209 -3.05 -5.34 -1.21
C LEU A 209 -3.07 -6.63 -2.04
N ARG A 210 -4.18 -7.38 -1.98
CA ARG A 210 -4.41 -8.55 -2.83
C ARG A 210 -4.99 -8.08 -4.14
N SER A 211 -4.27 -8.28 -5.25
CA SER A 211 -4.67 -7.72 -6.53
C SER A 211 -4.87 -8.80 -7.60
N LYS A 212 -5.98 -8.69 -8.33
CA LYS A 212 -6.20 -9.38 -9.61
C LYS A 212 -5.70 -8.45 -10.72
N LEU A 213 -4.70 -8.87 -11.48
CA LEU A 213 -4.17 -8.15 -12.64
C LEU A 213 -4.35 -8.98 -13.91
N LYS A 214 -4.37 -8.30 -15.06
CA LYS A 214 -4.16 -8.97 -16.35
C LYS A 214 -2.71 -9.38 -16.48
N SER A 215 -2.47 -10.57 -17.01
CA SER A 215 -1.13 -11.13 -17.15
C SER A 215 -0.34 -10.43 -18.26
N LYS A 216 0.99 -10.53 -18.18
CA LYS A 216 1.90 -10.00 -19.21
C LYS A 216 1.63 -10.63 -20.57
N GLU A 217 1.40 -11.95 -20.61
CA GLU A 217 0.99 -12.67 -21.82
C GLU A 217 -0.26 -12.05 -22.46
N ALA A 218 -1.27 -11.70 -21.64
CA ALA A 218 -2.51 -11.12 -22.14
C ALA A 218 -2.29 -9.73 -22.76
N TYR A 219 -1.53 -8.86 -22.10
CA TYR A 219 -1.20 -7.54 -22.65
C TYR A 219 -0.40 -7.65 -23.94
N TRP A 220 0.62 -8.51 -23.97
CA TRP A 220 1.47 -8.70 -25.14
C TRP A 220 0.68 -9.27 -26.33
N SER A 221 -0.21 -10.24 -26.08
CA SER A 221 -1.11 -10.78 -27.11
C SER A 221 -2.04 -9.68 -27.66
N LYS A 222 -2.69 -8.90 -26.79
CA LYS A 222 -3.58 -7.79 -27.22
C LYS A 222 -2.86 -6.63 -27.90
N ALA A 223 -1.58 -6.43 -27.61
CA ALA A 223 -0.73 -5.45 -28.28
C ALA A 223 -0.11 -5.98 -29.60
N GLY A 224 -0.27 -7.27 -29.92
CA GLY A 224 0.36 -7.90 -31.09
C GLY A 224 1.88 -8.06 -30.95
N VAL A 225 2.42 -8.04 -29.73
CA VAL A 225 3.86 -8.18 -29.46
C VAL A 225 4.28 -9.63 -29.78
N ALA A 226 5.33 -9.78 -30.59
CA ALA A 226 5.89 -11.09 -30.88
C ALA A 226 6.45 -11.75 -29.60
N GLY A 227 6.25 -13.06 -29.45
CA GLY A 227 6.70 -13.80 -28.27
C GLY A 227 5.76 -13.73 -27.07
N ALA A 228 4.54 -13.21 -27.25
CA ALA A 228 3.47 -13.39 -26.26
C ALA A 228 3.27 -14.89 -25.97
N GLY A 229 3.49 -15.30 -24.72
CA GLY A 229 3.29 -16.68 -24.29
C GLY A 229 3.42 -16.84 -22.77
N GLY A 230 2.82 -17.90 -22.25
CA GLY A 230 2.65 -18.08 -20.79
C GLY A 230 3.93 -18.16 -19.97
N SER A 231 5.12 -18.35 -20.58
CA SER A 231 6.40 -18.27 -19.86
C SER A 231 6.70 -16.86 -19.34
N LEU A 232 6.11 -15.82 -19.95
CA LEU A 232 6.25 -14.43 -19.50
C LEU A 232 5.74 -14.21 -18.08
N ASP A 233 4.74 -15.00 -17.67
CA ASP A 233 4.08 -14.91 -16.37
C ASP A 233 4.59 -15.98 -15.38
N GLN A 234 5.52 -16.86 -15.77
CA GLN A 234 6.10 -17.88 -14.88
C GLN A 234 7.30 -17.38 -14.06
N ASN A 235 7.62 -16.09 -14.17
CA ASN A 235 8.71 -15.48 -13.44
C ASN A 235 8.28 -15.20 -11.99
N MET A 236 8.95 -15.87 -11.04
CA MET A 236 8.73 -15.72 -9.59
C MET A 236 9.18 -14.35 -9.05
N SER A 237 9.61 -13.42 -9.89
CA SER A 237 9.96 -12.06 -9.47
C SER A 237 8.88 -11.03 -9.75
N LEU A 238 7.77 -11.35 -10.44
CA LEU A 238 6.87 -10.31 -10.94
C LEU A 238 6.15 -9.53 -9.83
N CYS A 239 5.61 -10.20 -8.82
CA CYS A 239 5.01 -9.52 -7.67
C CYS A 239 6.11 -8.95 -6.76
N ALA A 240 7.25 -9.64 -6.65
CA ALA A 240 8.43 -9.15 -5.95
C ALA A 240 8.92 -7.81 -6.53
N ASP A 241 8.94 -7.64 -7.85
CA ASP A 241 9.35 -6.42 -8.53
C ASP A 241 8.39 -5.26 -8.22
N ILE A 242 7.08 -5.53 -8.21
CA ILE A 242 6.07 -4.55 -7.78
C ILE A 242 6.32 -4.11 -6.33
N ASN A 243 6.64 -5.06 -5.44
CA ASN A 243 6.94 -4.78 -4.05
C ASN A 243 8.27 -4.03 -3.88
N ARG A 244 9.29 -4.34 -4.69
CA ARG A 244 10.55 -3.59 -4.74
C ARG A 244 10.31 -2.15 -5.17
N ALA A 245 9.45 -1.93 -6.17
CA ALA A 245 9.07 -0.58 -6.59
C ALA A 245 8.37 0.18 -5.47
N ALA A 246 7.52 -0.47 -4.67
CA ALA A 246 6.84 0.17 -3.52
C ALA A 246 7.85 0.59 -2.45
N LEU A 247 8.79 -0.29 -2.11
CA LEU A 247 9.88 0.01 -1.18
C LEU A 247 10.80 1.12 -1.71
N GLN A 248 11.16 1.06 -2.99
CA GLN A 248 11.98 2.08 -3.63
C GLN A 248 11.28 3.44 -3.61
N TRP A 249 10.00 3.49 -3.97
CA TRP A 249 9.19 4.71 -3.89
C TRP A 249 9.24 5.29 -2.47
N ALA A 250 9.03 4.46 -1.45
CA ALA A 250 9.08 4.88 -0.06
C ALA A 250 10.45 5.50 0.32
N VAL A 251 11.55 4.87 -0.08
CA VAL A 251 12.91 5.36 0.20
C VAL A 251 13.22 6.65 -0.56
N GLU A 252 12.80 6.77 -1.81
CA GLU A 252 13.01 7.95 -2.65
C GLU A 252 12.19 9.17 -2.20
N HIS A 253 11.02 8.93 -1.60
CA HIS A 253 10.14 9.97 -1.08
C HIS A 253 10.42 10.29 0.39
N ALA A 254 11.22 9.47 1.10
CA ALA A 254 11.67 9.80 2.44
C ALA A 254 12.64 10.99 2.42
N GLU A 255 12.56 11.84 3.44
CA GLU A 255 13.51 12.94 3.61
C GLU A 255 14.95 12.38 3.64
N THR A 256 15.88 13.06 2.97
CA THR A 256 17.27 12.60 2.85
C THR A 256 17.92 12.29 4.21
N GLY A 257 17.61 13.06 5.26
CA GLY A 257 18.08 12.80 6.62
C GLY A 257 17.54 11.49 7.20
N VAL A 258 16.25 11.21 7.00
CA VAL A 258 15.59 9.98 7.42
C VAL A 258 16.13 8.77 6.66
N ALA A 259 16.20 8.86 5.33
CA ALA A 259 16.75 7.80 4.48
C ALA A 259 18.19 7.43 4.87
N LYS A 260 19.05 8.43 5.10
CA LYS A 260 20.44 8.21 5.57
C LYS A 260 20.48 7.52 6.94
N ARG A 261 19.60 7.92 7.85
CA ARG A 261 19.56 7.34 9.21
C ARG A 261 19.05 5.91 9.19
N PHE A 262 18.03 5.62 8.38
CA PHE A 262 17.54 4.25 8.15
C PHE A 262 18.64 3.39 7.54
N ALA A 263 19.32 3.85 6.49
CA ALA A 263 20.43 3.10 5.90
C ALA A 263 21.57 2.81 6.89
N ALA A 264 21.86 3.74 7.80
CA ALA A 264 22.97 3.59 8.75
C ALA A 264 22.65 2.70 9.94
N LYS A 265 21.37 2.52 10.31
CA LYS A 265 21.03 1.93 11.60
C LYS A 265 19.72 1.11 11.63
N GLY A 266 18.87 1.22 10.62
CA GLY A 266 17.60 0.50 10.53
C GLY A 266 17.79 -0.97 10.19
N GLU A 267 16.74 -1.77 10.44
CA GLU A 267 16.64 -3.15 9.95
C GLU A 267 16.17 -3.12 8.48
N PRO A 268 16.97 -3.60 7.51
CA PRO A 268 16.59 -3.59 6.11
C PRO A 268 15.33 -4.41 5.85
N LEU A 269 14.41 -3.86 5.05
CA LEU A 269 13.33 -4.63 4.42
C LEU A 269 13.84 -5.09 3.06
N VAL A 270 13.83 -6.39 2.80
CA VAL A 270 14.33 -6.98 1.55
C VAL A 270 13.21 -7.77 0.90
N ILE A 271 12.86 -7.41 -0.34
CA ILE A 271 11.87 -8.16 -1.10
C ILE A 271 12.55 -9.35 -1.78
N VAL A 272 12.09 -10.55 -1.43
CA VAL A 272 12.58 -11.81 -2.02
C VAL A 272 11.61 -12.33 -3.08
N ASP A 273 12.02 -13.37 -3.80
CA ASP A 273 11.20 -13.98 -4.85
C ASP A 273 9.86 -14.51 -4.29
N ASP A 274 8.83 -14.42 -5.12
CA ASP A 274 7.47 -14.83 -4.83
C ASP A 274 7.37 -16.34 -4.58
N GLN A 275 6.32 -16.76 -3.86
CA GLN A 275 5.87 -18.15 -3.81
C GLN A 275 4.70 -18.37 -4.76
N LYS A 276 4.66 -19.55 -5.37
CA LYS A 276 3.54 -19.95 -6.19
C LYS A 276 2.45 -20.51 -5.29
N ALA A 277 1.29 -19.86 -5.28
CA ALA A 277 0.13 -20.38 -4.58
C ALA A 277 -0.42 -21.62 -5.29
N THR A 278 -1.01 -22.53 -4.50
CA THR A 278 -1.61 -23.75 -5.03
C THR A 278 -3.10 -23.55 -5.34
N ILE A 279 -3.75 -24.59 -5.88
CA ILE A 279 -5.20 -24.62 -6.06
C ILE A 279 -5.76 -25.61 -5.03
N GLY A 280 -6.45 -25.09 -4.03
CA GLY A 280 -7.11 -25.88 -3.01
C GLY A 280 -8.52 -26.29 -3.43
N ALA A 281 -9.23 -26.97 -2.52
CA ALA A 281 -10.58 -27.47 -2.77
C ALA A 281 -11.62 -26.38 -3.09
N THR A 282 -11.37 -25.13 -2.69
CA THR A 282 -12.27 -23.98 -2.91
C THR A 282 -11.72 -22.98 -3.93
N GLY A 283 -10.74 -23.38 -4.74
CA GLY A 283 -10.09 -22.51 -5.72
C GLY A 283 -8.67 -22.08 -5.32
N PRO A 284 -8.12 -21.05 -6.00
CA PRO A 284 -6.75 -20.59 -5.80
C PRO A 284 -6.47 -20.17 -4.35
N GLU A 285 -5.37 -20.66 -3.78
CA GLU A 285 -5.03 -20.41 -2.36
C GLU A 285 -4.41 -19.04 -2.10
N TRP A 286 -3.93 -18.35 -3.13
CA TRP A 286 -3.34 -17.00 -3.01
C TRP A 286 -4.27 -16.00 -2.30
N ILE A 287 -5.59 -16.21 -2.40
CA ILE A 287 -6.62 -15.39 -1.75
C ILE A 287 -6.56 -15.53 -0.23
N LYS A 288 -6.06 -16.66 0.28
CA LYS A 288 -5.99 -16.98 1.71
C LYS A 288 -4.57 -16.81 2.26
N ASP A 289 -3.58 -16.96 1.40
CA ASP A 289 -2.19 -16.76 1.75
C ASP A 289 -1.87 -15.27 1.86
N GLU A 290 -1.14 -14.91 2.89
CA GLU A 290 -0.76 -13.53 3.20
C GLU A 290 0.74 -13.32 2.93
N LEU A 291 1.15 -12.06 2.76
CA LEU A 291 2.56 -11.70 2.74
C LEU A 291 3.30 -12.32 3.93
N VAL A 292 4.40 -12.99 3.64
CA VAL A 292 5.25 -13.62 4.66
C VAL A 292 6.39 -12.67 4.98
N PHE A 293 6.57 -12.40 6.27
CA PHE A 293 7.67 -11.60 6.77
C PHE A 293 8.58 -12.43 7.65
N SER A 294 9.81 -12.64 7.20
CA SER A 294 10.79 -13.48 7.88
C SER A 294 11.98 -12.64 8.31
N ARG A 295 12.22 -12.54 9.61
CA ARG A 295 13.46 -11.96 10.12
C ARG A 295 14.59 -13.00 10.01
N VAL A 296 15.65 -12.66 9.28
CA VAL A 296 16.81 -13.54 9.06
C VAL A 296 18.10 -12.84 9.48
N ALA A 297 19.14 -13.63 9.78
CA ALA A 297 20.46 -13.10 10.09
C ALA A 297 21.11 -12.46 8.85
N ASP A 298 21.70 -11.28 9.03
CA ASP A 298 22.40 -10.56 7.97
C ASP A 298 23.58 -9.78 8.56
N SER A 299 24.80 -10.29 8.35
CA SER A 299 26.02 -9.66 8.85
C SER A 299 26.35 -8.33 8.17
N THR A 300 25.70 -8.00 7.05
CA THR A 300 25.87 -6.71 6.36
C THR A 300 24.92 -5.64 6.87
N SER A 301 23.86 -6.04 7.57
CA SER A 301 22.89 -5.13 8.17
C SER A 301 23.46 -4.46 9.43
N PRO A 302 23.18 -3.16 9.66
CA PRO A 302 23.52 -2.47 10.91
C PRO A 302 22.96 -3.13 12.17
N THR A 303 21.87 -3.89 12.06
CA THR A 303 21.19 -4.58 13.17
C THR A 303 21.60 -6.04 13.31
N GLY A 304 22.42 -6.57 12.38
CA GLY A 304 22.75 -8.00 12.31
C GLY A 304 21.61 -8.88 11.76
N THR A 305 20.47 -8.28 11.43
CA THR A 305 19.30 -8.96 10.85
C THR A 305 18.68 -8.14 9.72
N ARG A 306 17.86 -8.78 8.90
CA ARG A 306 16.98 -8.13 7.92
C ARG A 306 15.60 -8.79 7.95
N VAL A 307 14.58 -8.10 7.48
CA VAL A 307 13.26 -8.68 7.26
C VAL A 307 13.07 -8.95 5.77
N GLU A 308 12.90 -10.23 5.42
CA GLU A 308 12.55 -10.67 4.07
C GLU A 308 11.03 -10.65 3.91
N VAL A 309 10.56 -9.99 2.85
CA VAL A 309 9.15 -9.93 2.46
C VAL A 309 8.95 -10.82 1.25
N GLN A 310 8.08 -11.80 1.38
CA GLN A 310 7.74 -12.72 0.32
C GLN A 310 6.25 -12.63 -0.01
N SER A 311 5.96 -12.51 -1.30
CA SER A 311 4.60 -12.48 -1.80
C SER A 311 4.15 -13.83 -2.34
N TRP A 312 2.84 -13.98 -2.50
CA TRP A 312 2.22 -15.08 -3.20
C TRP A 312 1.74 -14.63 -4.58
N MET A 313 1.98 -15.48 -5.56
CA MET A 313 1.48 -15.31 -6.91
C MET A 313 0.68 -16.51 -7.39
N PHE A 314 -0.32 -16.24 -8.20
CA PHE A 314 -1.06 -17.26 -8.95
C PHE A 314 -1.26 -16.77 -10.39
N VAL A 315 -1.20 -17.69 -11.35
CA VAL A 315 -1.28 -17.33 -12.77
C VAL A 315 -2.28 -18.23 -13.47
N VAL A 316 -3.14 -17.62 -14.27
CA VAL A 316 -4.06 -18.32 -15.17
C VAL A 316 -3.67 -17.98 -16.60
N GLY A 317 -3.31 -18.98 -17.38
CA GLY A 317 -2.87 -18.80 -18.76
C GLY A 317 -3.91 -18.08 -19.63
N ASN A 318 -3.45 -17.42 -20.68
CA ASN A 318 -4.29 -16.64 -21.59
C ASN A 318 -5.08 -17.52 -22.58
N ALA A 319 -6.01 -18.32 -22.05
CA ALA A 319 -6.83 -19.23 -22.85
C ALA A 319 -7.58 -18.49 -23.98
N ASN A 320 -7.47 -19.01 -25.21
CA ASN A 320 -8.07 -18.45 -26.42
C ASN A 320 -7.75 -16.94 -26.63
N ASP A 321 -6.54 -16.51 -26.27
CA ASP A 321 -6.13 -15.10 -26.31
C ASP A 321 -7.04 -14.15 -25.50
N GLY A 322 -7.66 -14.68 -24.44
CA GLY A 322 -8.63 -13.96 -23.63
C GLY A 322 -10.01 -13.83 -24.28
N ASN A 323 -10.24 -14.42 -25.46
CA ASN A 323 -11.54 -14.48 -26.13
C ASN A 323 -12.44 -15.58 -25.53
N VAL A 324 -12.60 -15.52 -24.21
CA VAL A 324 -13.52 -16.36 -23.45
C VAL A 324 -14.62 -15.47 -22.87
N PRO A 325 -15.78 -16.05 -22.47
CA PRO A 325 -16.75 -15.31 -21.68
C PRO A 325 -16.09 -14.63 -20.48
N TRP A 326 -16.51 -13.41 -20.17
CA TRP A 326 -15.82 -12.55 -19.20
C TRP A 326 -15.85 -13.07 -17.75
N PHE A 327 -16.75 -14.01 -17.45
CA PHE A 327 -16.78 -14.71 -16.18
C PHE A 327 -15.78 -15.87 -16.07
N LEU A 328 -15.03 -16.17 -17.14
CA LEU A 328 -13.98 -17.18 -17.10
C LEU A 328 -12.62 -16.50 -16.87
N PRO A 329 -11.83 -16.94 -15.89
CA PRO A 329 -10.49 -16.44 -15.72
C PRO A 329 -9.62 -16.90 -16.89
N ALA A 330 -9.06 -15.94 -17.63
CA ALA A 330 -8.06 -16.16 -18.66
C ALA A 330 -7.05 -15.02 -18.64
N GLY A 331 -5.76 -15.34 -18.75
CA GLY A 331 -4.69 -14.35 -18.81
C GLY A 331 -4.65 -13.48 -17.56
N MET A 332 -4.60 -14.10 -16.39
CA MET A 332 -4.60 -13.42 -15.10
C MET A 332 -3.28 -13.62 -14.38
N HIS A 333 -2.83 -12.58 -13.70
CA HIS A 333 -1.76 -12.64 -12.73
C HIS A 333 -2.28 -12.09 -11.42
N TYR A 334 -2.28 -12.93 -10.39
CA TYR A 334 -2.69 -12.55 -9.05
C TYR A 334 -1.43 -12.27 -8.23
N CYS A 335 -1.43 -11.18 -7.48
CA CYS A 335 -0.30 -10.76 -6.68
C CYS A 335 -0.78 -10.30 -5.31
N ASN A 336 -0.04 -10.68 -4.27
CA ASN A 336 -0.07 -9.93 -3.02
C ASN A 336 1.00 -8.84 -3.09
N SER A 337 0.65 -7.63 -2.72
CA SER A 337 1.61 -6.53 -2.67
C SER A 337 1.63 -5.85 -1.32
N VAL A 338 2.82 -5.43 -0.89
CA VAL A 338 2.97 -4.63 0.32
C VAL A 338 2.35 -3.26 0.07
N ALA A 339 1.59 -2.77 1.04
CA ALA A 339 1.01 -1.44 0.91
C ALA A 339 2.11 -0.37 0.94
N VAL A 340 1.98 0.67 0.12
CA VAL A 340 3.01 1.71 -0.01
C VAL A 340 3.28 2.43 1.30
N VAL A 341 2.23 2.69 2.11
CA VAL A 341 2.43 3.24 3.46
C VAL A 341 3.20 2.30 4.36
N SER A 342 2.98 0.99 4.26
CA SER A 342 3.67 0.03 5.12
C SER A 342 5.19 0.02 4.82
N CYS A 343 5.58 0.12 3.54
CA CYS A 343 6.97 0.38 3.15
C CYS A 343 7.50 1.72 3.65
N PHE A 344 6.72 2.78 3.50
CA PHE A 344 7.09 4.12 3.95
C PHE A 344 7.29 4.17 5.46
N THR A 345 6.32 3.66 6.22
CA THR A 345 6.37 3.53 7.68
C THR A 345 7.56 2.71 8.13
N TRP A 346 7.90 1.61 7.44
CA TRP A 346 9.11 0.84 7.74
C TRP A 346 10.38 1.68 7.58
N SER A 347 10.50 2.42 6.47
CA SER A 347 11.64 3.31 6.24
C SER A 347 11.72 4.48 7.25
N LEU A 348 10.56 4.88 7.80
CA LEU A 348 10.45 5.92 8.83
C LEU A 348 10.57 5.42 10.28
N LEU A 349 10.40 4.12 10.55
CA LEU A 349 10.33 3.49 11.89
C LEU A 349 11.66 3.46 12.65
N VAL A 350 12.43 4.52 12.45
CA VAL A 350 13.67 4.87 13.12
C VAL A 350 13.43 5.92 14.20
N ARG A 351 12.23 6.52 14.29
CA ARG A 351 11.73 7.34 15.42
C ARG A 351 10.35 7.91 15.09
N CYS A 352 9.54 8.13 16.12
CA CYS A 352 8.48 9.15 16.19
C CYS A 352 7.01 8.80 15.91
N LEU A 353 6.64 7.67 15.31
CA LEU A 353 5.19 7.43 15.10
C LEU A 353 4.40 7.16 16.39
N CYS A 354 5.03 6.63 17.45
CA CYS A 354 4.34 6.44 18.73
C CYS A 354 4.10 7.75 19.53
N CYS A 355 4.90 8.80 19.34
CA CYS A 355 4.74 10.04 20.13
C CYS A 355 3.79 11.06 19.50
N CYS A 356 3.74 11.18 18.17
CA CYS A 356 2.94 12.22 17.52
C CYS A 356 1.46 11.82 17.30
N TYR A 357 1.14 10.53 17.17
CA TYR A 357 -0.23 10.08 16.89
C TYR A 357 -1.13 9.91 18.14
N CYS A 358 -0.61 10.20 19.34
CA CYS A 358 -1.39 10.10 20.59
C CYS A 358 -2.46 11.20 20.78
N ARG A 359 -2.79 12.00 19.76
CA ARG A 359 -3.61 13.22 19.93
C ARG A 359 -5.11 13.05 19.68
N HIS A 360 -5.61 11.85 19.38
CA HIS A 360 -7.05 11.63 19.16
C HIS A 360 -7.76 10.60 20.06
N ALA A 361 -7.09 10.03 21.06
CA ALA A 361 -7.76 9.29 22.11
C ALA A 361 -7.29 9.75 23.49
N PHE A 362 -8.26 10.15 24.30
CA PHE A 362 -8.13 10.62 25.67
C PHE A 362 -7.07 9.83 26.50
N LEU A 363 -6.16 10.60 27.09
CA LEU A 363 -5.32 10.35 28.27
C LEU A 363 -5.55 9.01 29.02
N GLN A 364 -4.56 8.10 29.00
CA GLN A 364 -3.90 7.49 30.18
C GLN A 364 -3.17 6.15 29.97
N HIS A 365 -3.27 5.47 28.82
CA HIS A 365 -2.84 4.06 28.76
C HIS A 365 -1.74 3.66 27.75
N CYS A 366 -1.14 4.60 27.02
CA CYS A 366 -0.01 4.29 26.12
C CYS A 366 1.34 4.02 26.83
N CYS A 367 1.46 4.30 28.12
CA CYS A 367 2.75 4.21 28.85
C CYS A 367 3.17 2.79 29.27
N ASN A 368 2.41 1.74 28.95
CA ASN A 368 2.69 0.39 29.50
C ASN A 368 3.54 -0.53 28.60
N TRP A 369 4.01 -0.06 27.44
CA TRP A 369 4.80 -0.89 26.49
C TRP A 369 6.04 -0.19 25.93
N CYS A 370 6.59 0.78 26.66
CA CYS A 370 7.96 1.26 26.46
C CYS A 370 8.90 0.60 27.47
#